data_AF-A0A562ZSW7-F1
#
_entry.id   AF-A0A562ZSW7-F1
#
_cell.length_a   1.000
_cell.length_b   1.000
_cell.length_c   1.000
_cell.angle_alpha   90.00
_cell.angle_beta   90.00
_cell.angle_gamma   90.00
#
_symmetry.space_group_name_H-M   'P 1'
#
loop_
_entity.id
_entity.type
_entity.pdbx_description
1 polymer ?
#
loop_
_entity_poly.entity_id
_entity_poly.type
_entity_poly.pdbx_seq_one_letter_code
_entity_poly.pdbx_strand_id
1 'polypeptide(L)'
;MSSTQHEAFPAIAVQFSAALAAYEGDVRRIVSPQIDPELYHQIGLRMDEMRMYASSLPTVSVLWVDVMIRHFELMHGMWQQSREGPRVDVAVLLAAQVEAVAALRERCSYLATGRAAGPSRASLQ
;
A
#
# COMPACT_ATOMS: atom_id res chain seq x y z
N MET A 1 5.80 -5.71 -28.42
CA MET A 1 5.12 -4.97 -27.33
C MET A 1 4.53 -3.72 -27.94
N SER A 2 3.22 -3.70 -28.12
CA SER A 2 2.52 -2.68 -28.89
C SER A 2 2.32 -1.41 -28.06
N SER A 3 2.36 -0.25 -28.73
CA SER A 3 2.19 1.11 -28.18
C SER A 3 1.02 1.26 -27.20
N THR A 4 -0.03 0.47 -27.35
CA THR A 4 -1.23 0.45 -26.48
C THR A 4 -0.95 0.08 -25.02
N GLN A 5 0.09 -0.72 -24.74
CA GLN A 5 0.45 -1.06 -23.35
C GLN A 5 1.05 0.13 -22.59
N HIS A 6 1.75 1.02 -23.29
CA HIS A 6 2.39 2.18 -22.68
C HIS A 6 1.35 3.23 -22.24
N GLU A 7 0.24 3.34 -22.99
CA GLU A 7 -0.88 4.25 -22.68
C GLU A 7 -1.74 3.75 -21.51
N ALA A 8 -1.75 2.44 -21.22
CA ALA A 8 -2.55 1.87 -20.13
C ALA A 8 -1.89 2.05 -18.74
N PHE A 9 -0.56 2.14 -18.66
CA PHE A 9 0.14 2.23 -17.37
C PHE A 9 -0.18 3.48 -16.55
N PRO A 10 -0.28 4.69 -17.14
CA PRO A 10 -0.71 5.86 -16.39
C PRO A 10 -2.11 5.71 -15.79
N ALA A 11 -3.06 5.15 -16.55
CA ALA A 11 -4.42 4.93 -16.07
C ALA A 11 -4.46 3.92 -14.90
N ILE A 12 -3.74 2.80 -15.03
CA ILE A 12 -3.61 1.80 -13.95
C ILE A 12 -2.96 2.43 -12.71
N ALA A 13 -1.93 3.27 -12.88
CA ALA A 13 -1.27 3.94 -11.77
C ALA A 13 -2.20 4.91 -11.02
N VAL A 14 -3.06 5.65 -11.74
CA VAL A 14 -4.09 6.51 -11.13
C VAL A 14 -5.11 5.68 -10.35
N GLN A 15 -5.63 4.60 -10.95
CA GLN A 15 -6.58 3.70 -10.30
C GLN A 15 -5.99 3.06 -9.04
N PHE A 16 -4.74 2.59 -9.12
CA PHE A 16 -4.05 2.02 -7.98
C PHE A 16 -3.85 3.04 -6.86
N SER A 17 -3.46 4.29 -7.19
CA SER A 17 -3.33 5.36 -6.20
C SER A 17 -4.65 5.66 -5.48
N ALA A 18 -5.79 5.62 -6.19
CA ALA A 18 -7.11 5.77 -5.59
C ALA A 18 -7.48 4.60 -4.67
N ALA A 19 -7.21 3.36 -5.08
CA ALA A 19 -7.43 2.18 -4.26
C ALA A 19 -6.58 2.19 -2.98
N LEU A 20 -5.33 2.64 -3.07
CA LEU A 20 -4.43 2.82 -1.91
C LEU A 20 -4.96 3.86 -0.93
N ALA A 21 -5.51 4.98 -1.41
CA ALA A 21 -6.09 6.00 -0.55
C ALA A 21 -7.34 5.49 0.19
N ALA A 22 -8.19 4.71 -0.49
CA ALA A 22 -9.35 4.07 0.13
C ALA A 22 -8.92 3.06 1.21
N TYR A 23 -7.97 2.19 0.88
CA TYR A 23 -7.37 1.23 1.81
C TYR A 23 -6.76 1.92 3.04
N GLU A 24 -5.99 3.00 2.86
CA GLU A 24 -5.39 3.77 3.96
C GLU A 24 -6.47 4.30 4.92
N GLY A 25 -7.58 4.80 4.37
CA GLY A 25 -8.73 5.25 5.15
C GLY A 25 -9.34 4.13 6.00
N ASP A 26 -9.54 2.95 5.41
CA ASP A 26 -10.09 1.79 6.11
C ASP A 26 -9.14 1.25 7.18
N VAL A 27 -7.84 1.19 6.90
CA VAL A 27 -6.80 0.78 7.86
C VAL A 27 -6.71 1.74 9.05
N ARG A 28 -6.82 3.05 8.83
CA ARG A 28 -6.85 4.01 9.94
C ARG A 28 -8.09 3.83 10.82
N ARG A 29 -9.21 3.41 10.24
CA ARG A 29 -10.47 3.19 10.96
C ARG A 29 -10.49 1.88 11.75
N ILE A 30 -9.80 0.83 11.27
CA ILE A 30 -9.85 -0.49 11.91
C ILE A 30 -9.05 -0.54 13.22
N VAL A 31 -8.09 0.37 13.42
CA VAL A 31 -7.35 0.51 14.69
C VAL A 31 -8.26 1.12 15.76
N SER A 32 -9.15 0.28 16.27
CA SER A 32 -10.14 0.54 17.31
C SER A 32 -10.03 -0.55 18.38
N PRO A 33 -10.39 -0.27 19.65
CA PRO A 33 -10.44 -1.30 20.69
C PRO A 33 -11.35 -2.49 20.36
N GLN A 34 -12.30 -2.31 19.45
CA GLN A 34 -13.18 -3.36 18.94
C GLN A 34 -12.99 -3.50 17.44
N ILE A 35 -12.58 -4.69 16.99
CA ILE A 35 -12.42 -5.01 15.57
C ILE A 35 -13.82 -5.17 14.96
N ASP A 36 -14.13 -4.32 13.97
CA ASP A 36 -15.32 -4.45 13.13
C ASP A 36 -15.05 -5.53 12.04
N PRO A 37 -15.76 -6.67 12.07
CA PRO A 37 -15.56 -7.75 11.10
C PRO A 37 -15.85 -7.34 9.65
N GLU A 38 -16.80 -6.43 9.44
CA GLU A 38 -17.13 -5.95 8.10
C GLU A 38 -16.00 -5.08 7.55
N LEU A 39 -15.46 -4.19 8.39
CA LEU A 39 -14.30 -3.39 8.03
C LEU A 39 -13.07 -4.27 7.76
N TYR A 40 -12.85 -5.33 8.54
CA TYR A 40 -11.78 -6.30 8.29
C TYR A 40 -11.95 -6.99 6.94
N HIS A 41 -13.17 -7.45 6.61
CA HIS A 41 -13.47 -8.05 5.32
C HIS A 41 -13.24 -7.07 4.17
N GLN A 42 -13.72 -5.83 4.31
CA GLN A 42 -13.55 -4.76 3.32
C GLN A 42 -12.07 -4.47 3.04
N ILE A 43 -11.22 -4.44 4.07
CA ILE A 43 -9.77 -4.29 3.91
C ILE A 43 -9.18 -5.46 3.11
N GLY A 44 -9.63 -6.69 3.36
CA GLY A 44 -9.24 -7.86 2.57
C GLY A 44 -9.57 -7.71 1.08
N LEU A 45 -10.79 -7.27 0.76
CA LEU A 45 -11.21 -7.00 -0.61
C LEU A 45 -10.35 -5.91 -1.28
N ARG A 46 -9.95 -4.87 -0.53
CA ARG A 46 -9.02 -3.84 -1.03
C ARG A 46 -7.65 -4.39 -1.33
N MET A 47 -7.13 -5.30 -0.50
CA MET A 47 -5.83 -5.95 -0.74
C MET A 47 -5.86 -6.79 -2.03
N ASP A 48 -6.96 -7.51 -2.27
CA ASP A 48 -7.14 -8.28 -3.50
C ASP A 48 -7.26 -7.37 -4.74
N GLU A 49 -8.00 -6.26 -4.63
CA GLU A 49 -8.08 -5.23 -5.68
C GLU A 49 -6.69 -4.67 -6.02
N MET A 50 -5.94 -4.25 -5.00
CA MET A 50 -4.60 -3.69 -5.15
C MET A 50 -3.60 -4.68 -5.75
N ARG A 51 -3.72 -5.97 -5.43
CA ARG A 51 -2.89 -7.03 -6.02
C ARG A 51 -3.03 -7.09 -7.54
N MET A 52 -4.24 -6.90 -8.06
CA MET A 52 -4.48 -6.89 -9.52
C MET A 52 -3.71 -5.74 -10.18
N TYR A 53 -3.76 -4.53 -9.62
CA TYR A 53 -3.01 -3.39 -10.13
C TYR A 53 -1.49 -3.59 -10.01
N ALA A 54 -1.01 -4.08 -8.87
CA ALA A 54 0.42 -4.33 -8.64
C ALA A 54 1.00 -5.34 -9.64
N SER A 55 0.24 -6.39 -9.98
CA SER A 55 0.66 -7.38 -10.99
C SER A 55 0.81 -6.79 -12.40
N SER A 56 0.11 -5.68 -12.67
CA SER A 56 0.15 -4.98 -13.96
C SER A 56 1.28 -3.93 -14.05
N LEU A 57 1.93 -3.61 -12.92
CA LEU A 57 2.97 -2.58 -12.82
C LEU A 57 4.24 -3.15 -12.16
N PRO A 58 5.13 -3.84 -12.91
CA PRO A 58 6.30 -4.49 -12.33
C PRO A 58 7.21 -3.57 -11.51
N THR A 59 7.26 -2.29 -11.87
CA THR A 59 8.07 -1.25 -11.23
C THR A 59 7.61 -0.87 -9.82
N VAL A 60 6.45 -1.34 -9.35
CA VAL A 60 5.96 -1.10 -7.99
C VAL A 60 5.97 -2.35 -7.11
N SER A 61 6.41 -3.50 -7.64
CA SER A 61 6.37 -4.81 -6.97
C SER A 61 7.04 -4.81 -5.58
N VAL A 62 8.22 -4.21 -5.45
CA VAL A 62 8.95 -4.14 -4.17
C VAL A 62 8.17 -3.34 -3.13
N LEU A 63 7.65 -2.17 -3.51
CA LEU A 63 6.85 -1.32 -2.62
C LEU A 63 5.51 -1.99 -2.26
N TRP A 64 4.91 -2.73 -3.20
CA TRP A 64 3.72 -3.53 -2.92
C TRP A 64 4.01 -4.64 -1.90
N VAL A 65 5.14 -5.35 -2.01
CA VAL A 65 5.53 -6.37 -1.03
C VAL A 65 5.70 -5.76 0.37
N ASP A 66 6.32 -4.58 0.48
CA ASP A 66 6.43 -3.88 1.77
C ASP A 66 5.04 -3.56 2.35
N VAL A 67 4.10 -3.03 1.55
CA VAL A 67 2.70 -2.83 1.97
C VAL A 67 2.05 -4.12 2.48
N MET A 68 2.28 -5.27 1.84
CA MET A 68 1.75 -6.55 2.33
C MET A 68 2.38 -6.99 3.65
N ILE A 69 3.69 -6.81 3.81
CA ILE A 69 4.41 -7.15 5.05
C ILE A 69 3.87 -6.30 6.20
N ARG A 70 3.79 -4.97 6.00
CA ARG A 70 3.25 -4.05 7.01
C ARG A 70 1.79 -4.35 7.33
N HIS A 71 1.01 -4.77 6.34
CA HIS A 71 -0.40 -5.11 6.54
C HIS A 71 -0.51 -6.35 7.43
N PHE A 72 0.29 -7.37 7.16
CA PHE A 72 0.36 -8.57 7.98
C PHE A 72 0.82 -8.24 9.41
N GLU A 73 1.89 -7.45 9.56
CA GLU A 73 2.39 -7.02 10.87
C GLU A 73 1.32 -6.27 11.67
N LEU A 74 0.61 -5.33 11.04
CA LEU A 74 -0.47 -4.57 11.67
C LEU A 74 -1.63 -5.47 12.10
N MET A 75 -2.15 -6.31 11.19
CA MET A 75 -3.27 -7.19 11.51
C MET A 75 -2.91 -8.19 12.61
N HIS A 76 -1.70 -8.72 12.57
CA HIS A 76 -1.18 -9.61 13.59
C HIS A 76 -1.00 -8.88 14.93
N GLY A 77 -0.46 -7.65 14.92
CA GLY A 77 -0.32 -6.82 16.13
C GLY A 77 -1.66 -6.50 16.78
N MET A 78 -2.68 -6.15 15.97
CA MET A 78 -4.05 -5.95 16.46
C MET A 78 -4.64 -7.22 17.07
N TRP A 79 -4.46 -8.37 16.41
CA TRP A 79 -4.91 -9.65 16.94
C TRP A 79 -4.19 -10.01 18.25
N GLN A 80 -2.88 -9.76 18.35
CA GLN A 80 -2.13 -9.98 19.59
C GLN A 80 -2.58 -9.07 20.73
N GLN A 81 -2.93 -7.80 20.44
CA GLN A 81 -3.44 -6.87 21.45
C GLN A 81 -4.74 -7.36 22.11
N SER A 82 -5.54 -8.15 21.39
CA SER A 82 -6.76 -8.77 21.93
C SER A 82 -6.51 -9.96 22.87
N ARG A 83 -5.26 -10.42 22.98
CA ARG A 83 -4.85 -11.58 23.80
C ARG A 83 -3.99 -11.15 24.97
N GLU A 84 -3.97 -11.95 26.04
CA GLU A 84 -3.02 -11.77 27.14
C GLU A 84 -1.61 -12.14 26.66
N GLY A 85 -0.78 -11.14 26.34
CA GLY A 85 0.57 -11.31 25.81
C GLY A 85 1.40 -10.01 25.83
N PRO A 86 2.64 -10.05 25.32
CA PRO A 86 3.47 -8.85 25.19
C PRO A 86 2.72 -7.75 24.43
N ARG A 87 2.74 -6.54 24.97
CA ARG A 87 2.06 -5.41 24.33
C ARG A 87 2.79 -5.02 23.06
N VAL A 88 2.12 -5.18 21.92
CA VAL A 88 2.54 -4.64 20.64
C VAL A 88 2.04 -3.21 20.53
N ASP A 89 2.91 -2.29 20.08
CA ASP A 89 2.51 -0.92 19.80
C ASP A 89 1.85 -0.83 18.42
N VAL A 90 0.52 -0.98 18.40
CA VAL A 90 -0.29 -0.92 17.18
C VAL A 90 -0.19 0.45 16.50
N ALA A 91 0.07 1.54 17.25
CA ALA A 91 0.21 2.86 16.66
C ALA A 91 1.49 2.96 15.81
N VAL A 92 2.59 2.34 16.26
CA VAL A 92 3.83 2.23 15.48
C VAL A 92 3.62 1.41 14.21
N LEU A 93 2.92 0.27 14.31
CA LEU A 93 2.61 -0.56 13.14
C LEU A 93 1.70 0.17 12.14
N LEU A 94 0.71 0.92 12.61
CA LEU A 94 -0.14 1.75 11.77
C LEU A 94 0.67 2.85 11.06
N ALA A 95 1.58 3.51 11.77
CA ALA A 95 2.45 4.53 11.17
C ALA A 95 3.31 3.93 10.04
N ALA A 96 3.92 2.77 10.28
CA ALA A 96 4.71 2.06 9.27
C ALA A 96 3.86 1.64 8.05
N GLN A 97 2.64 1.16 8.28
CA GLN A 97 1.71 0.84 7.20
C GLN A 97 1.35 2.07 6.34
N VAL A 98 1.05 3.19 7.00
CA VAL A 98 0.74 4.46 6.32
C VAL A 98 1.94 4.94 5.50
N GLU A 99 3.15 4.85 6.03
CA GLU A 99 4.37 5.23 5.31
C GLU A 99 4.60 4.36 4.07
N ALA A 100 4.46 3.04 4.18
CA ALA A 100 4.56 2.12 3.04
C ALA A 100 3.53 2.44 1.95
N VAL A 101 2.28 2.73 2.35
CA VAL A 101 1.22 3.16 1.42
C VAL A 101 1.56 4.49 0.76
N ALA A 102 2.06 5.46 1.51
CA ALA A 102 2.46 6.77 0.98
C ALA A 102 3.58 6.65 -0.06
N ALA A 103 4.62 5.85 0.23
CA ALA A 103 5.71 5.60 -0.70
C ALA A 103 5.24 4.95 -2.01
N LEU A 104 4.33 3.97 -1.91
CA LEU A 104 3.73 3.34 -3.09
C LEU A 104 2.86 4.32 -3.90
N ARG A 105 2.05 5.15 -3.23
CA ARG A 105 1.25 6.19 -3.89
C ARG A 105 2.11 7.23 -4.59
N GLU A 106 3.23 7.63 -3.99
CA GLU A 106 4.19 8.53 -4.62
C GLU A 106 4.72 7.90 -5.92
N ARG A 107 5.09 6.61 -5.88
CA ARG A 107 5.54 5.87 -7.06
C ARG A 107 4.47 5.80 -8.14
N CYS A 108 3.22 5.54 -7.79
CA CYS A 108 2.09 5.57 -8.73
C CYS A 108 1.92 6.96 -9.36
N SER A 109 2.08 8.04 -8.60
CA SER A 109 2.01 9.41 -9.13
C SER A 109 3.10 9.71 -10.16
N TYR A 110 4.35 9.27 -9.92
CA TYR A 110 5.42 9.38 -10.92
C TYR A 110 5.10 8.62 -12.21
N LEU A 111 4.54 7.41 -12.11
CA LEU A 111 4.15 6.62 -13.27
C LEU A 111 2.99 7.26 -14.05
N ALA A 112 2.02 7.86 -13.35
CA ALA A 112 0.88 8.52 -13.94
C ALA A 112 1.26 9.79 -14.73
N THR A 113 2.27 10.52 -14.28
CA THR A 113 2.71 11.78 -14.91
C THR A 113 3.76 11.60 -16.00
N GLY A 114 4.23 10.37 -16.25
CA GLY A 114 5.24 10.08 -17.27
C GLY A 114 6.62 10.67 -16.97
N ARG A 115 6.87 11.19 -15.76
CA ARG A 115 8.22 11.55 -15.33
C ARG A 115 8.98 10.25 -15.06
N ALA A 116 9.73 9.80 -16.06
CA ALA A 116 10.76 8.81 -15.87
C ALA A 116 11.60 9.24 -14.66
N ALA A 117 11.77 8.35 -13.68
CA ALA A 117 12.74 8.52 -12.62
C ALA A 117 14.11 8.60 -13.29
N GLY A 118 14.55 9.81 -13.63
CA GLY A 118 15.92 10.05 -14.04
C GLY A 118 16.80 9.64 -12.88
N PRO A 119 17.90 8.90 -13.12
CA PRO A 119 18.82 8.57 -12.04
C PRO A 119 19.26 9.87 -11.37
N SER A 120 19.01 9.97 -10.07
CA SER A 120 19.60 11.01 -9.23
C SER A 120 21.12 10.85 -9.37
N ARG A 121 21.73 11.68 -10.22
CA ARG A 121 23.18 11.87 -10.26
C ARG A 121 23.56 12.66 -9.02
N ALA A 122 23.52 12.01 -7.86
CA ALA A 122 24.24 12.47 -6.70
C ALA A 122 25.74 12.29 -7.01
N SER A 123 26.33 13.38 -7.47
CA SER A 123 27.68 13.85 -7.16
C SER A 123 28.81 12.83 -7.19
N LEU A 124 29.45 12.70 -8.36
CA LEU A 124 30.91 12.59 -8.42
C LEU A 124 31.47 14.01 -8.33
N GLN A 125 31.79 14.47 -7.12
CA GLN A 125 32.81 15.48 -6.84
C GLN A 125 33.48 15.12 -5.51
#